data_AF-A0A0C9XTJ8-F1
#
_entry.id   AF-A0A0C9XTJ8-F1
#
_cell.length_a   1.000
_cell.length_b   1.000
_cell.length_c   1.000
_cell.angle_alpha   90.00
_cell.angle_beta   90.00
_cell.angle_gamma   90.00
#
_symmetry.space_group_name_H-M   'P 1'
#
loop_
_entity.id
_entity.type
_entity.pdbx_description
1 polymer ?
#
loop_
_entity_poly.entity_id
_entity_poly.type
_entity_poly.pdbx_seq_one_letter_code
_entity_poly.pdbx_strand_id
1 'polypeptide(L)'
;AASYTALKEKRAWDLAISPAKSLPMQAFMLYMSGGGVQIFSMGIVFMLLLTPFKNIAGMNAAFAPFAPAPSNSTSWNTLPLQKLVYVACNLLTLAVGLWKYRSMGLLPTGTGDWLAFETRGQVRSI
;
A
#
# COMPACT_ATOMS: atom_id res chain seq x y z
N ALA A 1 20.79 -18.54 -24.26
CA ALA A 1 20.91 -18.18 -22.82
C ALA A 1 20.64 -16.69 -22.57
N ALA A 2 21.30 -15.77 -23.28
CA ALA A 2 21.13 -14.31 -23.09
C ALA A 2 19.70 -13.77 -23.33
N SER A 3 18.94 -14.39 -24.24
CA SER A 3 17.53 -14.04 -24.51
C SER A 3 16.61 -14.37 -23.33
N TYR A 4 16.86 -15.47 -22.61
CA TYR A 4 16.06 -15.87 -21.45
C TYR A 4 16.30 -14.98 -20.23
N THR A 5 17.55 -14.56 -19.98
CA THR A 5 17.89 -13.64 -18.89
C THR A 5 17.29 -12.26 -19.13
N ALA A 6 17.37 -11.75 -20.37
CA ALA A 6 16.74 -10.48 -20.75
C ALA A 6 15.20 -10.53 -20.62
N LEU A 7 14.57 -11.68 -20.94
CA LEU A 7 13.14 -11.87 -20.74
C LEU A 7 12.75 -11.84 -19.25
N LYS A 8 13.52 -12.51 -18.40
CA LYS A 8 13.30 -12.53 -16.94
C LYS A 8 13.44 -11.14 -16.35
N GLU A 9 14.42 -10.37 -16.80
CA GLU A 9 14.62 -8.99 -16.34
C GLU A 9 13.44 -8.09 -16.73
N LYS A 10 12.97 -8.14 -17.97
CA LYS A 10 11.78 -7.39 -18.41
C LYS A 10 10.54 -7.74 -17.58
N ARG A 11 10.33 -9.03 -17.30
CA ARG A 11 9.21 -9.49 -16.46
C ARG A 11 9.36 -9.05 -15.00
N ALA A 12 10.57 -9.03 -14.46
CA ALA A 12 10.83 -8.51 -13.11
C ALA A 12 10.51 -7.02 -13.01
N TRP A 13 10.85 -6.23 -14.04
CA TRP A 13 10.48 -4.82 -14.14
C TRP A 13 8.97 -4.61 -14.24
N ASP A 14 8.27 -5.43 -15.01
CA ASP A 14 6.81 -5.40 -15.07
C ASP A 14 6.16 -5.71 -13.72
N LEU A 15 6.70 -6.69 -12.98
CA LEU A 15 6.24 -7.02 -11.63
C LEU A 15 6.51 -5.87 -10.65
N ALA A 16 7.69 -5.25 -10.73
CA ALA A 16 8.07 -4.14 -9.85
C ALA A 16 7.10 -2.96 -9.95
N ILE A 17 6.65 -2.63 -11.17
CA ILE A 17 5.76 -1.49 -11.43
C ILE A 17 4.26 -1.89 -11.30
N SER A 18 3.95 -3.18 -11.17
CA SER A 18 2.58 -3.69 -11.06
C SER A 18 1.70 -2.95 -10.03
N PRO A 19 2.16 -2.68 -8.79
CA PRO A 19 1.34 -1.95 -7.80
C PRO A 19 0.99 -0.52 -8.23
N ALA A 20 1.87 0.13 -9.00
CA ALA A 20 1.62 1.46 -9.54
C ALA A 20 0.65 1.45 -10.74
N LYS A 21 0.58 0.35 -11.51
CA LYS A 21 -0.35 0.24 -12.65
C LYS A 21 -1.81 0.11 -12.21
N SER A 22 -2.09 -0.52 -11.06
CA SER A 22 -3.45 -0.66 -10.54
C SER A 22 -3.93 0.57 -9.76
N LEU A 23 -3.02 1.46 -9.39
CA LEU A 23 -3.30 2.65 -8.58
C LEU A 23 -4.28 3.64 -9.24
N PRO A 24 -4.15 3.99 -10.54
CA PRO A 24 -5.09 4.91 -11.20
C PRO A 24 -6.53 4.41 -11.15
N MET A 25 -6.74 3.11 -11.36
CA MET A 25 -8.06 2.49 -11.28
C MET A 25 -8.62 2.55 -9.86
N GLN A 26 -7.80 2.22 -8.87
CA GLN A 26 -8.18 2.29 -7.46
C GLN A 26 -8.48 3.73 -7.03
N ALA A 27 -7.64 4.70 -7.40
CA ALA A 27 -7.83 6.11 -7.11
C ALA A 27 -9.12 6.66 -7.75
N PHE A 28 -9.41 6.29 -9.00
CA PHE A 28 -10.65 6.66 -9.67
C PHE A 28 -11.88 6.09 -8.96
N MET A 29 -11.83 4.82 -8.56
CA MET A 29 -12.91 4.19 -7.79
C MET A 29 -13.12 4.88 -6.44
N LEU A 30 -12.03 5.21 -5.73
CA LEU A 30 -12.08 5.94 -4.46
C LEU A 30 -12.61 7.37 -4.63
N TYR A 31 -12.32 8.02 -5.76
CA TYR A 31 -12.85 9.33 -6.09
C TYR A 31 -14.37 9.26 -6.32
N MET A 32 -14.82 8.29 -7.13
CA MET A 32 -16.24 8.07 -7.44
C MET A 32 -17.07 7.61 -6.23
N SER A 33 -16.46 6.90 -5.27
CA SER A 33 -17.13 6.46 -4.04
C SER A 33 -17.55 7.61 -3.10
N GLY A 34 -17.12 8.86 -3.35
CA GLY A 34 -17.49 10.01 -2.51
C GLY A 34 -16.90 9.98 -1.09
N GLY A 35 -17.42 10.84 -0.21
CA GLY A 35 -17.02 10.95 1.21
C GLY A 35 -17.88 10.13 2.18
N GLY A 36 -18.82 9.32 1.66
CA GLY A 36 -19.73 8.53 2.48
C GLY A 36 -19.06 7.30 3.08
N VAL A 37 -19.13 7.17 4.42
CA VAL A 37 -18.74 5.97 5.16
C VAL A 37 -19.77 4.87 4.91
N GLN A 38 -19.62 4.13 3.80
CA GLN A 38 -20.37 2.90 3.57
C GLN A 38 -19.59 1.68 4.08
N ILE A 39 -20.29 0.70 4.65
CA ILE A 39 -19.70 -0.59 5.10
C ILE A 39 -18.85 -1.23 3.99
N PHE A 40 -19.33 -1.19 2.75
CA PHE A 40 -18.61 -1.73 1.59
C PHE A 40 -17.32 -0.95 1.28
N SER A 41 -17.34 0.37 1.47
CA SER A 41 -16.17 1.22 1.29
C SER A 41 -15.13 0.97 2.40
N MET A 42 -15.56 0.73 3.65
CA MET A 42 -14.63 0.43 4.75
C MET A 42 -13.79 -0.83 4.53
N GLY A 43 -14.43 -1.92 4.09
CA GLY A 43 -13.72 -3.16 3.82
C GLY A 43 -12.65 -3.00 2.73
N ILE A 44 -12.98 -2.26 1.67
CA ILE A 44 -12.07 -2.07 0.53
C ILE A 44 -10.90 -1.14 0.87
N VAL A 45 -11.14 -0.06 1.62
CA VAL A 45 -10.08 0.87 2.01
C VAL A 45 -9.17 0.22 3.07
N PHE A 46 -9.72 -0.64 3.96
CA PHE A 46 -8.91 -1.43 4.88
C PHE A 46 -8.00 -2.43 4.16
N MET A 47 -8.54 -3.16 3.17
CA MET A 47 -7.72 -4.03 2.32
C MET A 47 -6.68 -3.22 1.53
N LEU A 48 -7.03 -2.03 1.05
CA LEU A 48 -6.09 -1.14 0.35
C LEU A 48 -4.92 -0.73 1.24
N LEU A 49 -5.14 -0.50 2.54
CA LEU A 49 -4.07 -0.22 3.51
C LEU A 49 -3.19 -1.43 3.79
N LEU A 50 -3.78 -2.63 3.93
CA LEU A 50 -3.03 -3.85 4.25
C LEU A 50 -2.31 -4.48 3.05
N THR A 51 -2.78 -4.22 1.83
CA THR A 51 -2.22 -4.79 0.59
C THR A 51 -0.73 -4.45 0.40
N PRO A 52 -0.27 -3.19 0.58
CA PRO A 52 1.14 -2.82 0.54
C PRO A 52 2.01 -3.65 1.50
N PHE A 53 1.54 -3.90 2.73
CA PHE A 53 2.29 -4.67 3.71
C PHE A 53 2.41 -6.14 3.30
N LYS A 54 1.30 -6.74 2.82
CA LYS A 54 1.30 -8.11 2.29
C LYS A 54 2.23 -8.25 1.08
N ASN A 55 2.22 -7.26 0.19
CA ASN A 55 3.07 -7.21 -0.99
C ASN A 55 4.55 -7.15 -0.62
N ILE A 56 4.93 -6.27 0.33
CA ILE A 56 6.31 -6.14 0.81
C ILE A 56 6.74 -7.44 1.52
N ALA A 57 5.90 -8.02 2.37
CA ALA A 57 6.20 -9.29 3.06
C ALA A 57 6.36 -10.46 2.08
N GLY A 58 5.56 -10.50 1.01
CA GLY A 58 5.61 -11.53 -0.04
C GLY A 58 6.62 -11.26 -1.16
N MET A 59 7.34 -10.13 -1.13
CA MET A 59 8.19 -9.67 -2.23
C MET A 59 9.27 -10.70 -2.60
N ASN A 60 9.91 -11.32 -1.61
CA ASN A 60 10.97 -12.31 -1.89
C ASN A 60 10.44 -13.55 -2.63
N ALA A 61 9.20 -13.98 -2.35
CA ALA A 61 8.56 -15.07 -3.08
C ALA A 61 8.10 -14.64 -4.49
N ALA A 62 7.63 -13.39 -4.63
CA ALA A 62 7.21 -12.85 -5.92
C ALA A 62 8.38 -12.68 -6.91
N PHE A 63 9.56 -12.32 -6.41
CA PHE A 63 10.77 -12.14 -7.23
C PHE A 63 11.62 -13.43 -7.42
N ALA A 64 11.34 -14.49 -6.64
CA ALA A 64 12.08 -15.76 -6.70
C ALA A 64 12.18 -16.38 -8.11
N PRO A 65 11.14 -16.39 -8.97
CA PRO A 65 11.21 -16.95 -10.32
C PRO A 65 12.14 -16.17 -11.28
N PHE A 66 12.45 -14.91 -10.95
CA PHE A 66 13.22 -14.01 -11.80
C PHE A 66 14.71 -13.93 -11.40
N ALA A 67 15.12 -14.61 -10.33
CA ALA A 67 16.51 -14.62 -9.88
C ALA A 67 17.45 -15.26 -10.94
N PRO A 68 18.60 -14.62 -11.25
CA PRO A 68 19.61 -15.19 -12.14
C PRO A 68 20.40 -16.30 -11.42
N ALA A 69 20.48 -17.50 -11.98
CA ALA A 69 21.42 -18.53 -11.50
C ALA A 69 22.87 -18.04 -11.72
N PRO A 70 23.78 -18.07 -10.74
CA PRO A 70 23.81 -18.92 -9.52
C PRO A 70 23.35 -18.22 -8.22
N SER A 71 22.70 -17.06 -8.30
CA SER A 71 22.32 -16.30 -7.12
C SER A 71 21.13 -16.93 -6.37
N ASN A 72 21.20 -16.90 -5.04
CA ASN A 72 20.18 -17.48 -4.17
C ASN A 72 18.82 -16.81 -4.42
N SER A 73 17.83 -17.60 -4.87
CA SER A 73 16.53 -17.14 -5.38
C SER A 73 15.75 -16.25 -4.39
N THR A 74 16.01 -16.42 -3.10
CA THR A 74 15.36 -15.70 -1.99
C THR A 74 16.21 -14.59 -1.37
N SER A 75 17.42 -14.33 -1.89
CA SER A 75 18.33 -13.34 -1.28
C SER A 75 17.90 -11.90 -1.57
N TRP A 76 18.11 -11.01 -0.60
CA TRP A 76 17.84 -9.58 -0.72
C TRP A 76 18.73 -8.89 -1.77
N ASN A 77 19.89 -9.48 -2.08
CA ASN A 77 20.83 -8.97 -3.08
C ASN A 77 20.49 -9.37 -4.52
N THR A 78 19.47 -10.20 -4.75
CA THR A 78 19.00 -10.50 -6.12
C THR A 78 18.02 -9.44 -6.58
N LEU A 79 18.36 -8.74 -7.68
CA LEU A 79 17.54 -7.71 -8.30
C LEU A 79 17.16 -6.55 -7.34
N PRO A 80 18.15 -5.86 -6.73
CA PRO A 80 17.90 -4.86 -5.70
C PRO A 80 17.12 -3.64 -6.23
N LEU A 81 17.36 -3.26 -7.48
CA LEU A 81 16.69 -2.11 -8.10
C LEU A 81 15.19 -2.37 -8.30
N GLN A 82 14.83 -3.55 -8.80
CA GLN A 82 13.43 -3.95 -9.02
C GLN A 82 12.67 -4.07 -7.70
N LYS A 83 13.30 -4.62 -6.65
CA LYS A 83 12.72 -4.69 -5.30
C LYS A 83 12.50 -3.30 -4.71
N LEU A 84 13.47 -2.38 -4.86
CA LEU A 84 13.34 -1.01 -4.38
C LEU A 84 12.18 -0.29 -5.06
N VAL A 85 12.05 -0.42 -6.39
CA VAL A 85 10.93 0.15 -7.15
C VAL A 85 9.61 -0.45 -6.70
N TYR A 86 9.55 -1.77 -6.48
CA TYR A 86 8.34 -2.42 -5.96
C TYR A 86 7.93 -1.88 -4.59
N VAL A 87 8.87 -1.69 -3.67
CA VAL A 87 8.61 -1.08 -2.36
C VAL A 87 8.12 0.37 -2.53
N ALA A 88 8.78 1.17 -3.36
CA ALA A 88 8.38 2.55 -3.62
C ALA A 88 6.95 2.64 -4.19
N CYS A 89 6.59 1.77 -5.14
CA CYS A 89 5.24 1.69 -5.68
C CYS A 89 4.21 1.31 -4.62
N ASN A 90 4.51 0.34 -3.75
CA ASN A 90 3.63 -0.04 -2.65
C ASN A 90 3.46 1.08 -1.60
N LEU A 91 4.53 1.83 -1.30
CA LEU A 91 4.46 3.01 -0.42
C LEU A 91 3.59 4.12 -1.02
N LEU A 92 3.66 4.33 -2.34
CA LEU A 92 2.78 5.27 -3.02
C LEU A 92 1.31 4.83 -2.93
N THR A 93 1.03 3.53 -3.08
CA THR A 93 -0.31 2.98 -2.89
C THR A 93 -0.82 3.20 -1.46
N LEU A 94 0.05 2.95 -0.47
CA LEU A 94 -0.24 3.18 0.93
C LEU A 94 -0.55 4.67 1.22
N ALA A 95 0.23 5.59 0.65
CA ALA A 95 0.02 7.03 0.82
C ALA A 95 -1.35 7.49 0.30
N VAL A 96 -1.77 7.00 -0.86
CA VAL A 96 -3.11 7.29 -1.42
C VAL A 96 -4.22 6.72 -0.52
N GLY A 97 -4.05 5.50 -0.02
CA GLY A 97 -4.99 4.88 0.92
C GLY A 97 -5.12 5.66 2.23
N LEU A 98 -4.00 6.08 2.82
CA LEU A 98 -3.95 6.92 4.03
C LEU A 98 -4.62 8.27 3.83
N TRP A 99 -4.40 8.93 2.68
CA TRP A 99 -5.06 10.19 2.36
C TRP A 99 -6.58 10.04 2.31
N LYS A 100 -7.08 8.95 1.74
CA LYS A 100 -8.53 8.67 1.71
C LYS A 100 -9.07 8.36 3.10
N TYR A 101 -8.36 7.56 3.91
CA TYR A 101 -8.71 7.27 5.31
C TYR A 101 -8.86 8.55 6.14
N ARG A 102 -7.92 9.49 5.96
CA ARG A 102 -7.98 10.81 6.56
C ARG A 102 -9.18 11.61 6.06
N SER A 103 -9.46 11.59 4.76
CA SER A 103 -10.60 12.29 4.16
C SER A 103 -11.96 11.74 4.62
N MET A 104 -12.02 10.46 5.03
CA MET A 104 -13.22 9.81 5.58
C MET A 104 -13.38 10.01 7.10
N GLY A 105 -12.42 10.67 7.79
CA GLY A 105 -12.49 10.90 9.23
C GLY A 105 -12.34 9.65 10.09
N LEU A 106 -11.74 8.58 9.55
CA LEU A 106 -11.59 7.30 10.26
C LEU A 106 -10.33 7.21 11.10
N LEU A 107 -9.35 8.05 10.79
CA LEU A 107 -8.12 8.11 11.57
C LEU A 107 -8.40 8.97 12.80
N PRO A 108 -8.10 8.47 14.01
CA PRO A 108 -8.28 9.21 15.27
C PRO A 108 -7.27 10.35 15.35
N THR A 109 -7.51 11.40 14.57
CA THR A 109 -6.60 12.51 14.29
C THR A 109 -7.24 13.86 14.61
N GLY A 110 -8.56 13.90 14.77
CA GLY A 110 -9.28 15.10 15.18
C GLY A 110 -9.39 15.19 16.70
N THR A 111 -9.43 16.40 17.24
CA THR A 111 -9.68 16.66 18.67
C THR A 111 -11.01 16.04 19.14
N GLY A 112 -12.00 15.97 18.24
CA GLY A 112 -13.28 15.31 18.49
C GLY A 112 -13.19 13.81 18.77
N ASP A 113 -12.16 13.12 18.24
CA ASP A 113 -11.96 11.68 18.46
C ASP A 113 -11.52 11.39 19.91
N TRP A 114 -10.94 12.40 20.58
CA TRP A 114 -10.41 12.30 21.94
C TRP A 114 -11.34 12.92 23.00
N LEU A 115 -12.44 13.50 22.56
CA LEU A 115 -13.40 14.24 23.39
C LEU A 115 -13.97 13.37 24.53
N ALA A 116 -14.11 12.07 24.29
CA ALA A 116 -14.56 11.10 25.30
C ALA A 116 -13.55 10.87 26.43
N PHE A 117 -12.28 11.23 26.21
CA PHE A 117 -11.18 11.08 27.17
C PHE A 117 -10.76 12.41 27.80
N GLU A 118 -11.33 13.54 27.36
CA GLU A 118 -11.06 14.86 27.96
C GLU A 118 -11.86 15.06 29.25
N THR A 119 -11.13 15.38 30.33
CA THR A 119 -11.75 15.76 31.60
C THR A 119 -12.24 17.20 31.51
N ARG A 120 -13.54 17.41 31.34
CA ARG A 120 -14.13 18.75 31.37
C ARG A 120 -14.32 19.20 32.82
N GLY A 121 -13.73 20.33 33.20
CA GLY A 121 -13.93 20.93 34.51
C GLY A 121 -15.42 21.19 34.76
N GLN A 122 -15.92 20.84 35.95
CA GLN A 122 -17.32 21.04 36.30
C GLN A 122 -17.71 22.52 36.11
N VAL A 123 -18.78 22.77 35.35
CA VAL A 123 -19.35 24.10 35.21
C VAL A 123 -19.80 24.56 36.59
N ARG A 124 -19.16 25.60 37.11
CA ARG A 124 -19.51 26.18 38.41
C ARG A 124 -20.86 26.90 38.25
N SER A 125 -21.94 26.28 38.71
CA SER A 125 -23.25 26.93 38.80
C SER A 125 -23.16 28.01 39.89
N ILE A 126 -23.37 29.26 39.48
CA ILE A 126 -23.62 30.42 40.36
C ILE A 126 -25.07 30.42 40.83
#